data_AF-A0A151YZQ5-F1
#
_entry.id   AF-A0A151YZQ5-F1
#
_cell.length_a   1.000
_cell.length_b   1.000
_cell.length_c   1.000
_cell.angle_alpha   90.00
_cell.angle_beta   90.00
_cell.angle_gamma   90.00
#
_symmetry.space_group_name_H-M   'P 1'
#
loop_
_entity.id
_entity.type
_entity.pdbx_description
1 polymer ?
#
loop_
_entity_poly.entity_id
_entity_poly.type
_entity_poly.pdbx_seq_one_letter_code
_entity_poly.pdbx_strand_id
1 'polypeptide(L)'
;MGNLIKAIFGLFANLIPIIETLFLTFVISRHLESTSTGIILFIVLMIGSFIWHSLVKGIAWGTMIYLTMTQEDSSGMLFAVIFALAVGVLRFLLEKWLRK
;
A
#
# COMPACT_ATOMS: atom_id res chain seq x y z
N MET A 1 0.15 -16.49 -31.00
CA MET A 1 0.23 -15.16 -30.36
C MET A 1 -0.46 -15.08 -28.98
N GLY A 2 -1.57 -15.81 -28.74
CA GLY A 2 -2.28 -15.74 -27.44
C GLY A 2 -1.47 -16.16 -26.19
N ASN A 3 -0.55 -17.11 -26.31
CA ASN A 3 0.24 -17.60 -25.16
C ASN A 3 1.30 -16.60 -24.68
N LEU A 4 1.84 -15.78 -25.59
CA LEU A 4 2.87 -14.79 -25.27
C LEU A 4 2.26 -13.59 -24.52
N ILE A 5 1.06 -13.17 -24.94
CA ILE A 5 0.28 -12.12 -24.25
C ILE A 5 -0.13 -12.58 -22.85
N LYS A 6 -0.61 -13.82 -22.69
CA LYS A 6 -0.93 -14.38 -21.36
C LYS A 6 0.28 -14.43 -20.44
N ALA A 7 1.46 -14.79 -20.95
CA ALA A 7 2.69 -14.81 -20.17
C ALA A 7 3.12 -13.40 -19.72
N ILE A 8 3.00 -12.40 -20.59
CA ILE A 8 3.29 -11.00 -20.25
C ILE A 8 2.31 -10.50 -19.18
N PHE A 9 1.01 -10.73 -19.32
CA PHE A 9 0.02 -10.35 -18.32
C PHE A 9 0.23 -11.08 -16.98
N GLY A 10 0.63 -12.35 -17.00
CA GLY A 10 0.98 -13.10 -15.79
C GLY A 10 2.21 -12.53 -15.07
N LEU A 11 3.22 -12.08 -15.81
CA LEU A 11 4.36 -11.37 -15.25
C LEU A 11 3.96 -10.05 -14.59
N PHE A 12 3.12 -9.24 -15.26
CA PHE A 12 2.62 -8.00 -14.66
C PHE A 12 1.77 -8.25 -13.41
N ALA A 13 0.91 -9.26 -13.41
CA ALA A 13 0.11 -9.64 -12.24
C ALA A 13 0.99 -9.98 -11.01
N ASN A 14 2.14 -10.62 -11.24
CA ASN A 14 3.09 -10.95 -10.17
C ASN A 14 3.97 -9.77 -9.73
N LEU A 15 4.20 -8.78 -10.61
CA LEU A 15 4.99 -7.59 -10.31
C LEU A 15 4.18 -6.49 -9.61
N ILE A 16 2.86 -6.40 -9.86
CA ILE A 16 1.97 -5.41 -9.23
C ILE A 16 2.13 -5.37 -7.70
N PRO A 17 2.14 -6.50 -6.97
CA PRO A 17 2.32 -6.49 -5.51
C PRO A 17 3.62 -5.85 -5.04
N ILE A 18 4.71 -6.05 -5.79
CA ILE A 18 6.03 -5.53 -5.48
C ILE A 18 6.06 -4.02 -5.77
N ILE A 19 5.55 -3.61 -6.93
CA ILE A 19 5.44 -2.21 -7.34
C ILE A 19 4.58 -1.43 -6.33
N GLU A 20 3.46 -2.00 -5.88
CA GLU A 20 2.59 -1.41 -4.87
C GLU A 20 3.33 -1.19 -3.55
N THR A 21 4.12 -2.17 -3.10
CA THR A 21 4.88 -2.08 -1.85
C THR A 21 5.97 -1.01 -1.95
N LEU A 22 6.66 -0.94 -3.09
CA LEU A 22 7.64 0.12 -3.38
C LEU A 22 6.99 1.50 -3.37
N PHE A 23 5.83 1.64 -4.02
CA PHE A 23 5.09 2.89 -4.06
C PHE A 23 4.67 3.36 -2.66
N LEU A 24 4.05 2.47 -1.87
CA LEU A 24 3.63 2.78 -0.50
C LEU A 24 4.80 3.20 0.38
N THR A 25 5.90 2.46 0.29
CA THR A 25 7.12 2.78 1.04
C THR A 25 7.65 4.15 0.63
N PHE A 26 7.74 4.44 -0.66
CA PHE A 26 8.27 5.69 -1.18
C PHE A 26 7.43 6.90 -0.77
N VAL A 27 6.10 6.80 -0.84
CA VAL A 27 5.21 7.90 -0.45
C VAL A 27 5.31 8.15 1.06
N ILE A 28 5.25 7.11 1.88
CA ILE A 28 5.34 7.24 3.34
C ILE A 28 6.72 7.78 3.74
N SER A 29 7.81 7.31 3.14
CA SER A 29 9.16 7.77 3.48
C SER A 29 9.40 9.23 3.09
N ARG A 30 8.82 9.67 1.97
CA ARG A 30 8.83 11.08 1.56
C ARG A 30 8.10 11.96 2.57
N HIS A 31 6.97 11.51 3.10
CA HIS A 31 6.24 12.24 4.14
C HIS A 31 7.00 12.31 5.47
N LEU A 32 7.86 11.32 5.76
CA LEU A 32 8.68 11.26 6.97
C LEU A 32 10.09 11.88 6.80
N GLU A 33 10.38 12.43 5.62
CA GLU A 33 11.65 13.09 5.26
C GLU A 33 12.91 12.25 5.57
N SER A 34 12.78 10.92 5.58
CA SER A 34 13.85 10.01 6.01
C SER A 34 13.96 8.79 5.09
N THR A 35 15.08 8.74 4.36
CA THR A 35 15.43 7.60 3.50
C THR A 35 15.60 6.31 4.30
N SER A 36 16.19 6.41 5.51
CA SER A 36 16.38 5.26 6.41
C SER A 36 15.03 4.68 6.85
N THR A 37 14.06 5.55 7.16
CA THR A 37 12.70 5.13 7.51
C THR A 37 12.03 4.43 6.35
N GLY A 38 12.25 4.89 5.11
CA GLY A 38 11.79 4.21 3.90
C GLY A 38 12.37 2.80 3.74
N ILE A 39 13.68 2.63 3.89
CA ILE A 39 14.31 1.30 3.78
C ILE A 39 13.74 0.34 4.84
N ILE A 40 13.59 0.82 6.08
CA ILE A 40 13.01 0.02 7.17
C ILE A 40 11.56 -0.34 6.87
N LEU A 41 10.74 0.62 6.43
CA LEU A 41 9.35 0.39 6.02
C LEU A 41 9.26 -0.64 4.89
N PHE A 42 10.15 -0.57 3.91
CA PHE A 42 10.15 -1.51 2.78
C PHE A 42 10.38 -2.94 3.28
N ILE A 43 11.38 -3.13 4.14
CA ILE A 43 11.71 -4.43 4.72
C ILE A 43 10.54 -4.94 5.56
N VAL A 44 9.96 -4.09 6.42
CA VAL A 44 8.82 -4.45 7.28
C VAL A 44 7.60 -4.82 6.43
N LEU A 45 7.26 -4.03 5.41
CA LEU A 45 6.14 -4.31 4.52
C LEU A 45 6.39 -5.58 3.68
N MET A 46 7.62 -5.81 3.20
CA MET A 46 7.97 -7.05 2.52
C MET A 46 7.75 -8.26 3.43
N ILE A 47 8.36 -8.28 4.62
CA ILE A 47 8.26 -9.40 5.58
C ILE A 47 6.81 -9.59 6.02
N GLY A 48 6.13 -8.51 6.39
CA GLY A 48 4.73 -8.54 6.79
C GLY A 48 3.82 -9.05 5.67
N SER A 49 4.13 -8.74 4.41
CA SER A 49 3.36 -9.20 3.27
C SER A 49 3.44 -10.72 3.02
N PHE A 50 4.46 -11.41 3.55
CA PHE A 50 4.52 -12.87 3.54
C PHE A 50 3.57 -13.52 4.55
N ILE A 51 3.32 -12.89 5.69
CA ILE A 51 2.48 -13.43 6.78
C ILE A 51 1.01 -13.06 6.55
N TRP A 52 0.74 -11.77 6.40
CA TRP A 52 -0.61 -11.21 6.25
C TRP A 52 -0.66 -10.19 5.12
N HIS A 53 -0.47 -10.67 3.89
CA HIS A 53 -0.38 -9.84 2.69
C HIS A 53 -1.44 -8.73 2.61
N SER A 54 -2.71 -9.10 2.80
CA SER A 54 -3.82 -8.18 2.60
C SER A 54 -3.99 -7.17 3.74
N LEU A 55 -3.74 -7.61 4.98
CA LEU A 55 -3.86 -6.75 6.15
C LEU A 55 -2.73 -5.73 6.21
N VAL A 56 -1.50 -6.16 5.93
CA VAL A 56 -0.31 -5.28 5.91
C VAL A 56 -0.45 -4.19 4.84
N LYS A 57 -0.90 -4.56 3.64
CA LYS A 57 -1.18 -3.58 2.58
C LYS A 57 -2.32 -2.64 2.93
N GLY A 58 -3.40 -3.14 3.55
CA GLY A 58 -4.50 -2.30 4.02
C GLY A 58 -4.02 -1.25 5.02
N ILE A 59 -3.21 -1.64 6.00
CA ILE A 59 -2.62 -0.71 6.98
C ILE A 59 -1.69 0.29 6.30
N ALA A 60 -0.85 -0.15 5.36
CA ALA A 60 0.07 0.73 4.65
C ALA A 60 -0.68 1.78 3.81
N TRP A 61 -1.75 1.40 3.12
CA TRP A 61 -2.62 2.33 2.39
C TRP A 61 -3.32 3.32 3.33
N GLY A 62 -3.86 2.85 4.46
CA GLY A 62 -4.45 3.73 5.47
C GLY A 62 -3.43 4.74 6.02
N THR A 63 -2.22 4.27 6.32
CA THR A 63 -1.12 5.11 6.82
C THR A 63 -0.71 6.16 5.79
N MET A 64 -0.61 5.79 4.52
CA MET A 64 -0.32 6.71 3.42
C MET A 64 -1.36 7.83 3.36
N ILE A 65 -2.65 7.49 3.33
CA ILE A 65 -3.75 8.44 3.25
C ILE A 65 -3.78 9.37 4.48
N TYR A 66 -3.58 8.81 5.68
CA TYR A 66 -3.50 9.60 6.90
C TYR A 66 -2.43 10.68 6.77
N LEU A 67 -1.21 10.29 6.39
CA LEU A 67 -0.08 11.22 6.25
C LEU A 67 -0.37 12.31 5.21
N THR A 68 -0.90 11.92 4.04
CA THR A 68 -1.25 12.88 2.98
C THR A 68 -2.31 13.89 3.45
N MET A 69 -3.35 13.44 4.16
CA MET A 69 -4.42 14.33 4.62
C MET A 69 -3.99 15.24 5.77
N THR A 70 -3.11 14.75 6.67
CA THR A 70 -2.60 15.57 7.78
C THR A 70 -1.61 16.63 7.34
N GLN A 71 -0.92 16.46 6.21
CA GLN A 71 0.00 17.48 5.68
C GLN A 71 -0.70 18.64 4.99
N GLU A 72 -1.94 18.48 4.52
CA GLU A 72 -2.66 19.54 3.81
C GLU A 72 -3.30 20.57 4.75
N ASP A 73 -3.08 20.51 6.08
CA ASP A 73 -3.60 21.41 7.15
C ASP A 73 -5.11 21.68 7.14
N SER A 74 -5.84 21.06 6.21
CA SER A 74 -7.21 21.41 5.84
C SER A 74 -8.23 20.40 6.36
N SER A 75 -7.76 19.26 6.89
CA SER A 75 -8.62 18.22 7.45
C SER A 75 -8.39 18.04 8.95
N GLY A 76 -9.47 18.00 9.73
CA GLY A 76 -9.35 17.71 11.17
C GLY A 76 -8.77 16.31 11.39
N MET A 77 -7.87 16.16 12.37
CA MET A 77 -7.21 14.88 12.68
C MET A 77 -8.17 13.69 12.76
N LEU A 78 -9.35 13.87 13.38
CA LEU A 78 -10.37 12.82 13.48
C LEU A 78 -10.90 12.39 12.10
N PHE A 79 -11.09 13.33 11.18
CA PHE A 79 -11.53 13.03 9.83
C PHE A 79 -10.44 12.26 9.06
N ALA A 80 -9.18 12.68 9.17
CA ALA A 80 -8.05 11.98 8.55
C ALA A 80 -7.93 10.53 9.06
N VAL A 81 -8.10 10.29 10.36
CA VAL A 81 -8.08 8.93 10.94
C VAL A 81 -9.24 8.07 10.42
N ILE A 82 -10.46 8.61 10.42
CA ILE A 82 -11.64 7.87 9.94
C ILE A 82 -11.48 7.52 8.45
N PHE A 83 -11.01 8.47 7.65
CA PHE A 83 -10.83 8.27 6.22
C PHE A 83 -9.70 7.28 5.91
N ALA A 84 -8.57 7.38 6.63
CA ALA A 84 -7.49 6.41 6.56
C ALA A 84 -7.94 4.98 6.87
N LEU A 85 -8.74 4.81 7.94
CA LEU A 85 -9.33 3.51 8.28
C LEU A 85 -10.28 3.02 7.18
N ALA A 86 -11.14 3.90 6.65
CA ALA A 86 -12.06 3.55 5.57
C ALA A 86 -11.31 3.08 4.32
N VAL A 87 -10.25 3.77 3.89
CA VAL A 87 -9.44 3.38 2.73
C VAL A 87 -8.68 2.08 2.99
N GLY A 88 -8.09 1.91 4.18
CA GLY A 88 -7.40 0.67 4.54
C GLY A 88 -8.31 -0.55 4.53
N VAL A 89 -9.53 -0.42 5.09
CA VAL A 89 -10.56 -1.46 5.06
C VAL A 89 -11.04 -1.73 3.64
N LEU A 90 -11.29 -0.69 2.84
CA LEU A 90 -11.69 -0.82 1.44
C LEU A 90 -10.64 -1.61 0.64
N ARG A 91 -9.35 -1.27 0.81
CA ARG A 91 -8.24 -1.96 0.13
C ARG A 91 -8.14 -3.43 0.53
N PHE A 92 -8.30 -3.72 1.81
CA PHE A 92 -8.32 -5.09 2.34
C PHE A 92 -9.48 -5.90 1.72
N LEU A 93 -10.68 -5.32 1.67
CA LEU A 93 -11.85 -5.96 1.06
C LEU A 93 -11.65 -6.19 -0.45
N LEU A 94 -11.13 -5.20 -1.18
CA LEU A 94 -10.85 -5.32 -2.62
C LEU A 94 -9.93 -6.49 -2.92
N GLU A 95 -8.85 -6.67 -2.16
CA GLU A 95 -7.94 -7.78 -2.37
C GLU A 95 -8.56 -9.13 -2.01
N LYS A 96 -9.36 -9.18 -0.94
CA LYS A 96 -10.09 -10.39 -0.57
C LYS A 96 -11.09 -10.82 -1.65
N TRP A 97 -11.67 -9.87 -2.37
CA TRP A 97 -12.57 -10.12 -3.50
C TRP A 97 -11.82 -10.53 -4.78
N LEU A 98 -10.68 -9.89 -5.09
CA LEU A 98 -9.89 -10.16 -6.29
C LEU A 98 -9.08 -11.48 -6.24
N ARG A 99 -8.79 -12.00 -5.04
CA ARG A 99 -8.09 -13.28 -4.84
C ARG A 99 -9.03 -14.49 -4.73
N LYS A 100 -10.35 -14.29 -4.81
CA LYS A 100 -11.33 -15.36 -5.00
C LYS A 100 -11.54 -15.61 -6.49
#